data_AF-A0A2E1XLC9-F1
#
_entry.id   AF-A0A2E1XLC9-F1
#
_cell.length_a   1.000
_cell.length_b   1.000
_cell.length_c   1.000
_cell.angle_alpha   90.00
_cell.angle_beta   90.00
_cell.angle_gamma   90.00
#
_symmetry.space_group_name_H-M   'P 1'
#
loop_
_entity.id
_entity.type
_entity.pdbx_description
1 polymer ?
#
loop_
_entity_poly.entity_id
_entity_poly.type
_entity_poly.pdbx_seq_one_letter_code
_entity_poly.pdbx_strand_id
1 'polypeptide(L)'
;MNFKIRKMKKNIITLIVGLFVVAGCDNDFKEVLDFTTATNPNLSGSSVVGLPNSSILWKTGIEREISRTLNEVLILAELGSDNYVNIQTYYSQFMDNLDIRTTDPDIRDTQNEIARVMRMAEYGLETVGPNDPNYSSETEAEFNFYLGYSKMLAAMYFSMLPAETLGAPISSDDHYAAAIISFNTAIGLNSKPEYHLAKARANYYLGNKADAVSSANSAISADDDFLRSAEFDQEEGPENIMESALYERGTFDDFQPLPSLDFLDPKYSFFTAKVDPSINYLKAEEAYLILAEANWADGDITAAKQNLTDLLAIVATREVRSVDESGETRGNQSNAVDDTSRPNSSAVTVNGRSGLILDRAAGKVDIPAVSGTSLTSSDISAMQADDAGLALIYRTRQEIFIAEGIRFVDMGIKLVINENEILQNDNISDGDGGTVAVIPSFIDSVKDELDAITFDSANNAATTDQDVTDLIVQNKTSDAVVPFK
;
A
#
# COMPACT_ATOMS: atom_id res chain seq x y z
N MET A 1 35.06 61.16 53.51
CA MET A 1 35.53 61.02 52.10
C MET A 1 35.45 59.58 51.55
N ASN A 2 35.25 58.54 52.38
CA ASN A 2 35.26 57.13 51.92
C ASN A 2 33.90 56.52 51.50
N PHE A 3 32.77 57.23 51.63
CA PHE A 3 31.45 56.69 51.27
C PHE A 3 31.01 57.02 49.82
N LYS A 4 31.44 58.16 49.27
CA LYS A 4 31.13 58.56 47.88
C LYS A 4 31.93 57.79 46.81
N ILE A 5 33.16 57.36 47.12
CA ILE A 5 34.02 56.62 46.19
C ILE A 5 33.54 55.17 45.98
N ARG A 6 32.91 54.56 47.00
CA ARG A 6 32.41 53.17 46.95
C ARG A 6 31.12 53.04 46.10
N LYS A 7 30.29 54.08 46.03
CA LYS A 7 29.05 54.12 45.22
C LYS A 7 29.32 54.34 43.72
N MET A 8 30.34 55.15 43.36
CA MET A 8 30.79 55.29 41.96
C MET A 8 31.41 54.01 41.40
N LYS A 9 32.22 53.28 42.20
CA LYS A 9 32.83 52.03 41.74
C LYS A 9 31.82 50.90 41.50
N LYS A 10 30.74 50.83 42.30
CA LYS A 10 29.64 49.88 42.05
C LYS A 10 28.87 50.21 40.76
N ASN A 11 28.58 51.49 40.51
CA ASN A 11 27.83 51.88 39.31
C ASN A 11 28.62 51.77 38.00
N ILE A 12 29.96 51.92 38.05
CA ILE A 12 30.83 51.72 36.86
C ILE A 12 31.03 50.23 36.56
N ILE A 13 31.14 49.37 37.58
CA ILE A 13 31.25 47.91 37.38
C ILE A 13 29.92 47.33 36.85
N THR A 14 28.77 47.82 37.33
CA THR A 14 27.46 47.38 36.81
C THR A 14 27.20 47.88 35.39
N LEU A 15 27.72 49.06 34.99
CA LEU A 15 27.62 49.52 33.59
C LEU A 15 28.57 48.78 32.64
N ILE A 16 29.76 48.37 33.10
CA ILE A 16 30.73 47.62 32.27
C ILE A 16 30.30 46.15 32.12
N VAL A 17 29.72 45.53 33.16
CA VAL A 17 29.14 44.19 33.04
C VAL A 17 27.84 44.21 32.21
N GLY A 18 27.05 45.29 32.29
CA GLY A 18 25.89 45.48 31.42
C GLY A 18 26.23 45.68 29.93
N LEU A 19 27.35 46.37 29.62
CA LEU A 19 27.81 46.52 28.24
C LEU A 19 28.43 45.24 27.65
N PHE A 20 29.06 44.39 28.47
CA PHE A 20 29.63 43.11 28.00
C PHE A 20 28.57 42.01 27.84
N VAL A 21 27.44 42.07 28.56
CA VAL A 21 26.34 41.11 28.40
C VAL A 21 25.43 41.44 27.20
N VAL A 22 25.36 42.70 26.78
CA VAL A 22 24.58 43.10 25.58
C VAL A 22 25.41 42.99 24.29
N ALA A 23 26.73 43.19 24.34
CA ALA A 23 27.58 43.04 23.16
C ALA A 23 28.03 41.58 22.86
N GLY A 24 27.81 40.64 23.78
CA GLY A 24 28.17 39.23 23.64
C GLY A 24 27.01 38.29 23.29
N CYS A 25 25.77 38.79 23.20
CA CYS A 25 24.57 37.96 23.13
C CYS A 25 23.71 38.17 21.87
N ASP A 26 24.21 38.83 20.82
CA ASP A 26 23.42 39.06 19.60
C ASP A 26 23.85 38.20 18.40
N ASN A 27 24.98 37.48 18.45
CA ASN A 27 25.44 36.64 17.32
C ASN A 27 25.73 35.16 17.66
N ASP A 28 26.09 34.80 18.90
CA ASP A 28 26.46 33.41 19.24
C ASP A 28 25.25 32.49 19.46
N PHE A 29 24.13 32.98 19.98
CA PHE A 29 22.95 32.12 20.20
C PHE A 29 22.26 31.71 18.90
N LYS A 30 22.45 32.49 17.82
CA LYS A 30 21.99 32.12 16.48
C LYS A 30 22.89 31.02 15.91
N GLU A 31 24.22 31.10 16.04
CA GLU A 31 25.12 30.01 15.58
C GLU A 31 24.96 28.69 16.37
N VAL A 32 24.56 28.74 17.64
CA VAL A 32 24.33 27.53 18.47
C VAL A 32 22.93 26.91 18.26
N LEU A 33 21.98 27.66 17.70
CA LEU A 33 20.60 27.21 17.42
C LEU A 33 20.25 27.22 15.92
N ASP A 34 21.18 27.61 15.05
CA ASP A 34 21.02 27.60 13.61
C ASP A 34 21.37 26.22 13.07
N PHE A 35 20.40 25.32 13.19
CA PHE A 35 20.48 24.01 12.56
C PHE A 35 20.37 24.06 11.03
N THR A 36 20.22 25.25 10.40
CA THR A 36 20.20 25.38 8.93
C THR A 36 21.61 25.44 8.32
N THR A 37 22.64 25.66 9.14
CA THR A 37 24.05 25.70 8.71
C THR A 37 24.88 24.52 9.24
N ALA A 38 24.30 23.64 10.06
CA ALA A 38 24.95 22.44 10.57
C ALA A 38 25.24 21.45 9.41
N THR A 39 26.45 21.54 8.85
CA THR A 39 26.93 20.61 7.84
C THR A 39 27.45 19.36 8.55
N ASN A 40 26.87 18.19 8.28
CA ASN A 40 27.45 16.94 8.75
C ASN A 40 28.86 16.82 8.13
N PRO A 41 29.95 16.83 8.93
CA PRO A 41 31.31 16.83 8.39
C PRO A 41 31.66 15.53 7.65
N ASN A 42 30.83 14.49 7.79
CA ASN A 42 31.03 13.18 7.17
C ASN A 42 30.07 12.90 6.00
N LEU A 43 29.05 13.73 5.76
CA LEU A 43 28.04 13.55 4.71
C LEU A 43 27.57 14.91 4.18
N SER A 44 28.23 15.45 3.16
CA SER A 44 27.72 16.57 2.37
C SER A 44 27.02 16.06 1.10
N GLY A 45 26.10 16.84 0.51
CA GLY A 45 25.51 16.47 -0.79
C GLY A 45 26.58 16.22 -1.87
N SER A 46 27.68 17.00 -1.84
CA SER A 46 28.85 16.83 -2.70
C SER A 46 29.73 15.61 -2.38
N SER A 47 29.51 14.95 -1.25
CA SER A 47 30.22 13.70 -0.89
C SER A 47 29.53 12.45 -1.43
N VAL A 48 28.34 12.60 -2.05
CA VAL A 48 27.57 11.49 -2.63
C VAL A 48 27.22 11.80 -4.09
N VAL A 49 26.64 12.97 -4.37
CA VAL A 49 26.27 13.39 -5.74
C VAL A 49 27.52 13.68 -6.56
N GLY A 50 27.60 13.11 -7.77
CA GLY A 50 28.73 13.31 -8.68
C GLY A 50 29.84 12.27 -8.56
N LEU A 51 29.73 11.33 -7.62
CA LEU A 51 30.62 10.17 -7.54
C LEU A 51 30.14 9.05 -8.47
N PRO A 52 31.04 8.18 -8.97
CA PRO A 52 30.66 7.01 -9.76
C PRO A 52 29.65 6.13 -9.01
N ASN A 53 28.57 5.74 -9.71
CA ASN A 53 27.48 4.90 -9.20
C ASN A 53 26.60 5.57 -8.13
N SER A 54 26.70 6.88 -7.95
CA SER A 54 25.81 7.64 -7.07
C SER A 54 24.33 7.47 -7.44
N SER A 55 23.98 7.32 -8.72
CA SER A 55 22.61 7.07 -9.16
C SER A 55 22.11 5.68 -8.79
N ILE A 56 22.99 4.67 -8.79
CA ILE A 56 22.64 3.31 -8.37
C ILE A 56 22.39 3.25 -6.87
N LEU A 57 23.23 3.91 -6.07
CA LEU A 57 23.03 4.00 -4.62
C LEU A 57 21.73 4.74 -4.28
N TRP A 58 21.42 5.82 -5.00
CA TRP A 58 20.17 6.55 -4.83
C TRP A 58 18.96 5.71 -5.19
N LYS A 59 19.03 4.94 -6.29
CA LYS A 59 18.01 3.97 -6.69
C LYS A 59 17.71 2.97 -5.56
N THR A 60 18.73 2.41 -4.92
CA THR A 60 18.55 1.52 -3.75
C THR A 60 17.95 2.24 -2.55
N GLY A 61 18.24 3.53 -2.37
CA GLY A 61 17.55 4.36 -1.38
C GLY A 61 16.06 4.49 -1.65
N ILE A 62 15.66 4.66 -2.92
CA ILE A 62 14.24 4.69 -3.32
C ILE A 62 13.58 3.32 -3.12
N GLU A 63 14.26 2.23 -3.46
CA GLU A 63 13.76 0.85 -3.24
C GLU A 63 13.41 0.61 -1.77
N ARG A 64 14.29 1.04 -0.85
CA ARG A 64 14.02 1.00 0.59
C ARG A 64 12.82 1.86 0.98
N GLU A 65 12.67 3.03 0.36
CA GLU A 65 11.57 3.94 0.66
C GLU A 65 10.22 3.42 0.15
N ILE A 66 10.21 2.64 -0.93
CA ILE A 66 9.02 1.92 -1.39
C ILE A 66 8.58 0.89 -0.33
N SER A 67 9.50 0.13 0.27
CA SER A 67 9.17 -0.81 1.34
C SER A 67 8.47 -0.10 2.52
N ARG A 68 8.97 1.08 2.92
CA ARG A 68 8.33 1.90 3.96
C ARG A 68 6.97 2.44 3.54
N THR A 69 6.87 2.97 2.32
CA THR A 69 5.60 3.47 1.77
C THR A 69 4.54 2.37 1.76
N LEU A 70 4.91 1.13 1.41
CA LEU A 70 3.99 0.00 1.44
C LEU A 70 3.57 -0.40 2.86
N ASN A 71 4.45 -0.34 3.85
CA ASN A 71 4.06 -0.55 5.25
C ASN A 71 2.94 0.41 5.69
N GLU A 72 3.04 1.70 5.34
CA GLU A 72 2.02 2.70 5.67
C GLU A 72 0.71 2.46 4.90
N VAL A 73 0.80 2.28 3.59
CA VAL A 73 -0.37 2.14 2.70
C VAL A 73 -1.17 0.88 3.02
N LEU A 74 -0.49 -0.26 3.16
CA LEU A 74 -1.15 -1.56 3.19
C LEU A 74 -1.91 -1.77 4.49
N ILE A 75 -1.38 -1.34 5.63
CA ILE A 75 -2.08 -1.46 6.91
C ILE A 75 -3.41 -0.71 6.87
N LEU A 76 -3.42 0.54 6.40
CA LEU A 76 -4.66 1.32 6.26
C LEU A 76 -5.63 0.72 5.25
N ALA A 77 -5.11 0.25 4.12
CA ALA A 77 -5.94 -0.32 3.06
C ALA A 77 -6.60 -1.62 3.52
N GLU A 78 -5.89 -2.49 4.24
CA GLU A 78 -6.46 -3.74 4.75
C GLU A 78 -7.46 -3.49 5.88
N LEU A 79 -7.19 -2.55 6.80
CA LEU A 79 -8.14 -2.11 7.84
C LEU A 79 -9.43 -1.52 7.25
N GLY A 80 -9.33 -0.79 6.15
CA GLY A 80 -10.49 -0.19 5.48
C GLY A 80 -11.16 -1.12 4.46
N SER A 81 -10.93 -2.43 4.51
CA SER A 81 -11.45 -3.40 3.54
C SER A 81 -12.10 -4.60 4.23
N ASP A 82 -12.77 -5.45 3.45
CA ASP A 82 -13.35 -6.72 3.92
C ASP A 82 -12.37 -7.90 3.91
N ASN A 83 -11.06 -7.68 3.81
CA ASN A 83 -10.11 -8.79 3.81
C ASN A 83 -9.86 -9.34 5.22
N TYR A 84 -9.73 -8.45 6.19
CA TYR A 84 -9.34 -8.76 7.55
C TYR A 84 -10.25 -8.07 8.56
N VAL A 85 -10.56 -8.78 9.63
CA VAL A 85 -11.14 -8.25 10.85
C VAL A 85 -10.02 -7.75 11.75
N ASN A 86 -10.15 -6.52 12.23
CA ASN A 86 -9.26 -5.96 13.22
C ASN A 86 -9.66 -6.39 14.65
N ILE A 87 -9.05 -7.47 15.16
CA ILE A 87 -9.39 -8.00 16.49
C ILE A 87 -8.78 -7.16 17.60
N GLN A 88 -7.53 -6.74 17.40
CA GLN A 88 -6.80 -5.91 18.32
C GLN A 88 -5.68 -5.23 17.55
N THR A 89 -5.59 -3.91 17.60
CA THR A 89 -4.45 -3.21 17.01
C THR A 89 -4.18 -1.87 17.67
N TYR A 90 -2.93 -1.43 17.52
CA TYR A 90 -2.46 -0.09 17.80
C TYR A 90 -2.23 0.74 16.52
N TYR A 91 -2.50 0.16 15.34
CA TYR A 91 -2.69 0.90 14.09
C TYR A 91 -3.96 1.78 14.16
N SER A 92 -4.32 2.47 13.06
CA SER A 92 -5.47 3.38 13.03
C SER A 92 -6.73 2.74 13.62
N GLN A 93 -7.23 3.34 14.70
CA GLN A 93 -8.47 2.94 15.36
C GLN A 93 -9.73 3.46 14.65
N PHE A 94 -9.56 4.23 13.57
CA PHE A 94 -10.65 4.87 12.85
C PHE A 94 -10.97 4.18 11.53
N MET A 95 -9.97 3.57 10.89
CA MET A 95 -10.13 2.99 9.56
C MET A 95 -11.07 1.78 9.49
N ASP A 96 -11.18 1.01 10.56
CA ASP A 96 -12.01 -0.21 10.63
C ASP A 96 -13.50 0.04 10.30
N ASN A 97 -14.03 1.23 10.64
CA ASN A 97 -15.40 1.64 10.29
C ASN A 97 -15.41 2.76 9.22
N LEU A 98 -14.32 2.87 8.45
CA LEU A 98 -14.10 3.91 7.44
C LEU A 98 -14.29 5.34 7.97
N ASP A 99 -13.91 5.60 9.22
CA ASP A 99 -13.90 6.94 9.80
C ASP A 99 -12.63 7.68 9.36
N ILE A 100 -12.60 8.05 8.08
CA ILE A 100 -11.45 8.66 7.42
C ILE A 100 -11.36 10.15 7.79
N ARG A 101 -10.28 10.54 8.48
CA ARG A 101 -10.11 11.88 9.05
C ARG A 101 -8.81 12.54 8.63
N THR A 102 -8.84 13.84 8.41
CA THR A 102 -7.65 14.65 8.08
C THR A 102 -6.62 14.69 9.22
N THR A 103 -7.05 14.44 10.44
CA THR A 103 -6.22 14.43 11.66
C THR A 103 -5.65 13.07 12.01
N ASP A 104 -5.94 12.02 11.22
CA ASP A 104 -5.38 10.69 11.43
C ASP A 104 -3.86 10.70 11.12
N PRO A 105 -2.99 10.38 12.10
CA PRO A 105 -1.55 10.34 11.89
C PRO A 105 -1.11 9.31 10.84
N ASP A 106 -1.82 8.20 10.69
CA ASP A 106 -1.44 7.14 9.75
C ASP A 106 -1.75 7.58 8.31
N ILE A 107 -2.84 8.33 8.09
CA ILE A 107 -3.14 8.97 6.79
C ILE A 107 -2.08 10.02 6.45
N ARG A 108 -1.63 10.80 7.44
CA ARG A 108 -0.52 11.75 7.29
C ARG A 108 0.75 11.03 6.83
N ASP A 109 1.11 9.94 7.50
CA ASP A 109 2.36 9.23 7.22
C ASP A 109 2.31 8.56 5.84
N THR A 110 1.17 7.95 5.50
CA THR A 110 0.89 7.43 4.14
C THR A 110 1.06 8.50 3.05
N GLN A 111 0.45 9.68 3.21
CA GLN A 111 0.59 10.77 2.24
C GLN A 111 2.06 11.21 2.11
N ASN A 112 2.77 11.34 3.24
CA ASN A 112 4.14 11.82 3.27
C ASN A 112 5.11 10.83 2.62
N GLU A 113 4.95 9.53 2.84
CA GLU A 113 5.84 8.52 2.25
C GLU A 113 5.63 8.37 0.74
N ILE A 114 4.38 8.44 0.26
CA ILE A 114 4.10 8.53 -1.18
C ILE A 114 4.79 9.77 -1.79
N ALA A 115 4.66 10.93 -1.15
CA ALA A 115 5.32 12.16 -1.61
C ALA A 115 6.85 12.04 -1.57
N ARG A 116 7.42 11.34 -0.58
CA ARG A 116 8.86 11.14 -0.46
C ARG A 116 9.41 10.33 -1.62
N VAL A 117 8.79 9.21 -2.00
CA VAL A 117 9.20 8.43 -3.17
C VAL A 117 9.16 9.31 -4.43
N MET A 118 8.08 10.10 -4.59
CA MET A 118 7.93 11.02 -5.71
C MET A 118 9.09 12.02 -5.81
N ARG A 119 9.40 12.71 -4.69
CA ARG A 119 10.49 13.70 -4.61
C ARG A 119 11.86 13.07 -4.78
N MET A 120 12.09 11.87 -4.25
CA MET A 120 13.35 11.16 -4.43
C MET A 120 13.57 10.76 -5.88
N ALA A 121 12.53 10.31 -6.58
CA ALA A 121 12.60 9.98 -8.00
C ALA A 121 12.88 11.23 -8.86
N GLU A 122 12.19 12.35 -8.60
CA GLU A 122 12.44 13.65 -9.24
C GLU A 122 13.89 14.10 -9.02
N TYR A 123 14.38 14.07 -7.79
CA TYR A 123 15.77 14.42 -7.47
C TYR A 123 16.78 13.47 -8.15
N GLY A 124 16.42 12.19 -8.29
CA GLY A 124 17.17 11.19 -9.04
C GLY A 124 17.31 11.57 -10.52
N LEU A 125 16.22 11.98 -11.16
CA LEU A 125 16.17 12.39 -12.57
C LEU A 125 16.88 13.72 -12.83
N GLU A 126 16.69 14.70 -11.95
CA GLU A 126 17.12 16.08 -12.19
C GLU A 126 18.54 16.36 -11.69
N THR A 127 18.95 15.69 -10.61
CA THR A 127 20.20 16.00 -9.91
C THR A 127 21.14 14.80 -9.82
N VAL A 128 20.73 13.67 -9.26
CA VAL A 128 21.69 12.57 -9.00
C VAL A 128 22.17 11.93 -10.30
N GLY A 129 21.24 11.49 -11.15
CA GLY A 129 21.52 10.84 -12.42
C GLY A 129 22.43 11.68 -13.33
N PRO A 130 22.02 12.90 -13.73
CA PRO A 130 22.82 13.73 -14.63
C PRO A 130 24.24 14.07 -14.15
N ASN A 131 24.50 13.98 -12.83
CA ASN A 131 25.82 14.20 -12.27
C ASN A 131 26.64 12.90 -12.08
N ASP A 132 26.05 11.71 -12.14
CA ASP A 132 26.77 10.44 -12.06
C ASP A 132 27.47 10.11 -13.40
N PRO A 133 28.80 9.93 -13.43
CA PRO A 133 29.50 9.53 -14.65
C PRO A 133 29.09 8.15 -15.21
N ASN A 134 28.42 7.31 -14.40
CA ASN A 134 27.92 5.98 -14.78
C ASN A 134 26.40 5.94 -14.98
N TYR A 135 25.75 7.10 -15.07
CA TYR A 135 24.30 7.16 -15.29
C TYR A 135 23.92 6.48 -16.60
N SER A 136 22.98 5.54 -16.53
CA SER A 136 22.55 4.72 -17.65
C SER A 136 21.07 4.92 -17.93
N SER A 137 20.64 4.63 -19.16
CA SER A 137 19.22 4.64 -19.53
C SER A 137 18.38 3.67 -18.69
N GLU A 138 18.98 2.57 -18.22
CA GLU A 138 18.31 1.65 -17.31
C GLU A 138 18.05 2.30 -15.93
N THR A 139 19.02 3.02 -15.37
CA THR A 139 18.80 3.73 -14.10
C THR A 139 17.82 4.89 -14.25
N GLU A 140 17.87 5.60 -15.38
CA GLU A 140 16.89 6.64 -15.71
C GLU A 140 15.47 6.06 -15.87
N ALA A 141 15.34 4.86 -16.46
CA ALA A 141 14.07 4.16 -16.56
C ALA A 141 13.51 3.80 -15.18
N GLU A 142 14.34 3.30 -14.26
CA GLU A 142 13.94 3.00 -12.87
C GLU A 142 13.46 4.26 -12.13
N PHE A 143 14.15 5.41 -12.27
CA PHE A 143 13.66 6.65 -11.66
C PHE A 143 12.33 7.11 -12.25
N ASN A 144 12.12 7.00 -13.56
CA ASN A 144 10.82 7.28 -14.17
C ASN A 144 9.73 6.30 -13.72
N PHE A 145 10.08 5.02 -13.53
CA PHE A 145 9.17 4.02 -12.98
C PHE A 145 8.76 4.39 -11.55
N TYR A 146 9.70 4.73 -10.67
CA TYR A 146 9.40 5.13 -9.29
C TYR A 146 8.54 6.39 -9.21
N LEU A 147 8.83 7.39 -10.06
CA LEU A 147 8.00 8.60 -10.17
C LEU A 147 6.57 8.27 -10.61
N GLY A 148 6.43 7.38 -11.60
CA GLY A 148 5.12 6.90 -12.05
C GLY A 148 4.40 6.11 -10.96
N TYR A 149 5.11 5.25 -10.25
CA TYR A 149 4.57 4.39 -9.20
C TYR A 149 4.04 5.22 -8.02
N SER A 150 4.78 6.23 -7.55
CA SER A 150 4.30 7.13 -6.49
C SER A 150 3.06 7.92 -6.91
N LYS A 151 2.99 8.37 -8.17
CA LYS A 151 1.80 9.06 -8.71
C LYS A 151 0.61 8.11 -8.81
N MET A 152 0.86 6.86 -9.21
CA MET A 152 -0.18 5.82 -9.24
C MET A 152 -0.70 5.50 -7.83
N LEU A 153 0.17 5.41 -6.81
CA LEU A 153 -0.26 5.24 -5.41
C LEU A 153 -1.09 6.43 -4.93
N ALA A 154 -0.66 7.66 -5.23
CA ALA A 154 -1.43 8.87 -4.93
C ALA A 154 -2.84 8.80 -5.54
N ALA A 155 -2.96 8.37 -6.80
CA ALA A 155 -4.25 8.18 -7.47
C ALA A 155 -5.07 7.03 -6.87
N MET A 156 -4.44 5.91 -6.54
CA MET A 156 -5.10 4.72 -6.00
C MET A 156 -5.77 5.01 -4.65
N TYR A 157 -5.07 5.71 -3.75
CA TYR A 157 -5.52 5.87 -2.37
C TYR A 157 -6.13 7.23 -2.06
N PHE A 158 -5.90 8.27 -2.84
CA PHE A 158 -6.42 9.61 -2.56
C PHE A 158 -7.26 10.15 -3.72
N SER A 159 -8.31 10.91 -3.40
CA SER A 159 -9.17 11.52 -4.41
C SER A 159 -8.48 12.72 -5.07
N MET A 160 -7.68 13.45 -4.28
CA MET A 160 -6.77 14.50 -4.76
C MET A 160 -5.53 14.55 -3.86
N LEU A 161 -4.37 14.82 -4.47
CA LEU A 161 -3.13 15.11 -3.75
C LEU A 161 -2.30 16.15 -4.52
N PRO A 162 -1.50 17.00 -3.83
CA PRO A 162 -0.50 17.83 -4.49
C PRO A 162 0.50 17.00 -5.30
N ALA A 163 0.68 17.34 -6.57
CA ALA A 163 1.72 16.75 -7.41
C ALA A 163 3.09 17.41 -7.23
N GLU A 164 3.14 18.58 -6.58
CA GLU A 164 4.34 19.37 -6.32
C GLU A 164 4.31 19.90 -4.88
N THR A 165 5.46 20.23 -4.32
CA THR A 165 5.57 20.73 -2.93
C THR A 165 4.80 22.03 -2.78
N LEU A 166 3.79 22.05 -1.91
CA LEU A 166 2.89 23.19 -1.69
C LEU A 166 2.15 23.65 -2.97
N GLY A 167 2.04 22.76 -3.97
CA GLY A 167 1.27 23.00 -5.18
C GLY A 167 -0.23 22.76 -4.96
N ALA A 168 -1.06 23.20 -5.90
CA ALA A 168 -2.47 22.85 -5.87
C ALA A 168 -2.67 21.33 -6.00
N PRO A 169 -3.58 20.71 -5.23
CA PRO A 169 -3.94 19.31 -5.43
C PRO A 169 -4.47 19.07 -6.85
N ILE A 170 -4.05 17.95 -7.45
CA ILE A 170 -4.63 17.44 -8.69
C ILE A 170 -5.45 16.19 -8.40
N SER A 171 -6.37 15.85 -9.31
CA SER A 171 -7.26 14.71 -9.14
C SER A 171 -6.55 13.36 -9.23
N SER A 172 -7.18 12.31 -8.71
CA SER A 172 -6.78 10.91 -8.94
C SER A 172 -6.54 10.63 -10.43
N ASP A 173 -7.44 11.07 -11.31
CA ASP A 173 -7.33 10.82 -12.76
C ASP A 173 -6.10 11.52 -13.36
N ASP A 174 -5.82 12.76 -12.93
CA ASP A 174 -4.63 13.50 -13.35
C ASP A 174 -3.35 12.84 -12.84
N HIS A 175 -3.36 12.28 -11.62
CA HIS A 175 -2.24 11.49 -11.10
C HIS A 175 -2.02 10.20 -11.90
N TYR A 176 -3.09 9.47 -12.26
CA TYR A 176 -2.96 8.30 -13.16
C TYR A 176 -2.41 8.70 -14.54
N ALA A 177 -2.90 9.79 -15.12
CA ALA A 177 -2.38 10.29 -16.39
C ALA A 177 -0.89 10.67 -16.30
N ALA A 178 -0.48 11.33 -15.22
CA ALA A 178 0.92 11.67 -14.95
C ALA A 178 1.79 10.43 -14.68
N ALA A 179 1.24 9.40 -14.05
CA ALA A 179 1.90 8.10 -13.87
C ALA A 179 2.16 7.42 -15.23
N ILE A 180 1.14 7.37 -16.10
CA ILE A 180 1.25 6.80 -17.45
C ILE A 180 2.33 7.49 -18.29
N ILE A 181 2.46 8.82 -18.19
CA ILE A 181 3.55 9.56 -18.86
C ILE A 181 4.91 9.06 -18.38
N SER A 182 5.09 8.92 -17.08
CA SER A 182 6.34 8.46 -16.48
C SER A 182 6.65 7.01 -16.87
N PHE A 183 5.66 6.12 -16.86
CA PHE A 183 5.82 4.74 -17.32
C PHE A 183 6.14 4.64 -18.81
N ASN A 184 5.53 5.46 -19.68
CA ASN A 184 5.87 5.51 -21.10
C ASN A 184 7.34 5.91 -21.31
N THR A 185 7.84 6.88 -20.54
CA THR A 185 9.26 7.26 -20.56
C THR A 185 10.14 6.10 -20.12
N ALA A 186 9.81 5.42 -19.00
CA ALA A 186 10.56 4.26 -18.53
C ALA A 186 10.61 3.13 -19.58
N ILE A 187 9.46 2.79 -20.18
CA ILE A 187 9.36 1.78 -21.25
C ILE A 187 10.21 2.16 -22.47
N GLY A 188 10.21 3.44 -22.86
CA GLY A 188 11.00 3.94 -23.98
C GLY A 188 12.52 3.88 -23.75
N LEU A 189 12.95 3.97 -22.49
CA LEU A 189 14.36 3.91 -22.09
C LEU A 189 14.85 2.48 -21.85
N ASN A 190 14.05 1.67 -21.16
CA ASN A 190 14.33 0.27 -20.87
C ASN A 190 13.02 -0.49 -20.64
N SER A 191 12.54 -1.23 -21.63
CA SER A 191 11.25 -1.92 -21.50
C SER A 191 11.35 -3.12 -20.55
N LYS A 192 10.52 -3.12 -19.50
CA LYS A 192 10.37 -4.23 -18.55
C LYS A 192 8.89 -4.63 -18.36
N PRO A 193 8.57 -5.90 -18.05
CA PRO A 193 7.19 -6.35 -17.86
C PRO A 193 6.44 -5.58 -16.77
N GLU A 194 7.10 -5.26 -15.65
CA GLU A 194 6.49 -4.51 -14.55
C GLU A 194 6.12 -3.07 -14.92
N TYR A 195 6.84 -2.44 -15.88
CA TYR A 195 6.50 -1.09 -16.35
C TYR A 195 5.23 -1.11 -17.20
N HIS A 196 5.10 -2.15 -18.04
CA HIS A 196 3.88 -2.38 -18.81
C HIS A 196 2.69 -2.70 -17.91
N LEU A 197 2.88 -3.50 -16.85
CA LEU A 197 1.79 -3.79 -15.91
C LEU A 197 1.38 -2.55 -15.10
N ALA A 198 2.33 -1.75 -14.61
CA ALA A 198 1.99 -0.51 -13.91
C ALA A 198 1.19 0.46 -14.81
N LYS A 199 1.57 0.55 -16.09
CA LYS A 199 0.79 1.28 -17.10
C LYS A 199 -0.59 0.65 -17.33
N ALA A 200 -0.69 -0.67 -17.36
CA ALA A 200 -1.96 -1.38 -17.50
C ALA A 200 -2.90 -1.07 -16.32
N ARG A 201 -2.41 -1.13 -15.08
CA ARG A 201 -3.15 -0.78 -13.85
C ARG A 201 -3.65 0.66 -13.87
N ALA A 202 -2.79 1.62 -14.23
CA ALA A 202 -3.20 3.02 -14.31
C ALA A 202 -4.30 3.25 -15.38
N ASN A 203 -4.18 2.59 -16.55
CA ASN A 203 -5.23 2.65 -17.57
C ASN A 203 -6.51 1.90 -17.15
N TYR A 204 -6.38 0.79 -16.42
CA TYR A 204 -7.49 0.03 -15.89
C TYR A 204 -8.34 0.93 -14.99
N TYR A 205 -7.75 1.59 -13.98
CA TYR A 205 -8.51 2.47 -13.09
C TYR A 205 -9.02 3.76 -13.74
N LEU A 206 -8.45 4.20 -14.87
CA LEU A 206 -9.03 5.26 -15.71
C LEU A 206 -10.20 4.79 -16.60
N GLY A 207 -10.51 3.50 -16.63
CA GLY A 207 -11.48 2.91 -17.56
C GLY A 207 -11.00 2.86 -19.02
N ASN A 208 -9.71 3.10 -19.28
CA ASN A 208 -9.10 3.08 -20.61
C ASN A 208 -8.86 1.64 -21.09
N LYS A 209 -9.94 0.88 -21.34
CA LYS A 209 -9.90 -0.57 -21.63
C LYS A 209 -8.90 -0.96 -22.72
N ALA A 210 -8.90 -0.26 -23.85
CA ALA A 210 -8.01 -0.60 -24.97
C ALA A 210 -6.51 -0.49 -24.61
N ASP A 211 -6.12 0.59 -23.92
CA ASP A 211 -4.73 0.82 -23.51
C ASP A 211 -4.31 -0.11 -22.36
N ALA A 212 -5.22 -0.40 -21.44
CA ALA A 212 -5.02 -1.37 -20.38
C ALA A 212 -4.78 -2.78 -20.95
N VAL A 213 -5.63 -3.24 -21.87
CA VAL A 213 -5.47 -4.54 -22.57
C VAL A 213 -4.17 -4.59 -23.36
N SER A 214 -3.82 -3.52 -24.09
CA SER A 214 -2.56 -3.47 -24.84
C SER A 214 -1.35 -3.57 -23.93
N SER A 215 -1.37 -2.89 -22.78
CA SER A 215 -0.27 -2.87 -21.82
C SER A 215 -0.16 -4.19 -21.06
N ALA A 216 -1.29 -4.80 -20.66
CA ALA A 216 -1.34 -6.11 -20.02
C ALA A 216 -0.78 -7.21 -20.93
N ASN A 217 -1.16 -7.23 -22.21
CA ASN A 217 -0.58 -8.15 -23.19
C ASN A 217 0.93 -7.92 -23.39
N SER A 218 1.38 -6.66 -23.33
CA SER A 218 2.81 -6.32 -23.46
C SER A 218 3.61 -6.81 -22.24
N ALA A 219 3.03 -6.75 -21.04
CA ALA A 219 3.64 -7.29 -19.82
C ALA A 219 3.82 -8.81 -19.94
N ILE A 220 2.74 -9.56 -20.20
CA ILE A 220 2.77 -11.03 -20.36
C ILE A 220 3.70 -11.45 -21.50
N SER A 221 3.72 -10.72 -22.61
CA SER A 221 4.60 -11.04 -23.74
C SER A 221 6.08 -10.83 -23.43
N ALA A 222 6.41 -9.96 -22.47
CA ALA A 222 7.78 -9.70 -22.04
C ALA A 222 8.24 -10.74 -21.02
N ASP A 223 7.39 -11.05 -20.04
CA ASP A 223 7.55 -12.10 -19.04
C ASP A 223 6.17 -12.43 -18.46
N ASP A 224 5.76 -13.68 -18.52
CA ASP A 224 4.46 -14.13 -18.02
C ASP A 224 4.50 -14.63 -16.57
N ASP A 225 5.67 -14.64 -15.92
CA ASP A 225 5.87 -15.12 -14.55
C ASP A 225 6.49 -14.07 -13.60
N PHE A 226 6.70 -12.83 -14.07
CA PHE A 226 7.42 -11.82 -13.27
C PHE A 226 6.77 -11.49 -11.91
N LEU A 227 7.63 -11.08 -10.98
CA LEU A 227 7.31 -10.49 -9.69
C LEU A 227 8.16 -9.24 -9.49
N ARG A 228 7.52 -8.13 -9.14
CA ARG A 228 8.21 -6.93 -8.64
C ARG A 228 7.88 -6.78 -7.17
N SER A 229 8.92 -6.83 -6.34
CA SER A 229 8.79 -6.95 -4.90
C SER A 229 9.47 -5.81 -4.16
N ALA A 230 8.93 -5.46 -3.01
CA ALA A 230 9.59 -4.65 -2.00
C ALA A 230 10.22 -5.59 -0.97
N GLU A 231 11.50 -5.41 -0.70
CA GLU A 231 12.28 -6.26 0.20
C GLU A 231 12.29 -5.66 1.60
N PHE A 232 12.32 -6.54 2.61
CA PHE A 232 12.31 -6.21 4.03
C PHE A 232 13.40 -6.99 4.76
N ASP A 233 13.96 -6.36 5.79
CA ASP A 233 15.09 -6.89 6.56
C ASP A 233 14.73 -6.82 8.06
N GLN A 234 14.60 -8.00 8.68
CA GLN A 234 14.20 -8.14 10.08
C GLN A 234 15.29 -7.69 11.07
N GLU A 235 16.55 -7.59 10.64
CA GLU A 235 17.68 -7.24 11.52
C GLU A 235 18.05 -5.75 11.41
N GLU A 236 18.02 -5.19 10.19
CA GLU A 236 18.51 -3.84 9.88
C GLU A 236 17.42 -2.88 9.34
N GLY A 237 16.24 -3.40 9.02
CA GLY A 237 15.06 -2.64 8.64
C GLY A 237 15.06 -2.08 7.19
N PRO A 238 13.87 -1.80 6.63
CA PRO A 238 12.56 -1.87 7.29
C PRO A 238 12.08 -3.32 7.47
N GLU A 239 11.42 -3.57 8.60
CA GLU A 239 10.67 -4.81 8.89
C GLU A 239 9.34 -4.78 8.14
N ASN A 240 8.78 -5.95 7.82
CA ASN A 240 7.46 -6.05 7.18
C ASN A 240 6.35 -5.96 8.25
N ILE A 241 5.71 -4.80 8.38
CA ILE A 241 4.69 -4.56 9.42
C ILE A 241 3.45 -5.45 9.22
N MET A 242 3.13 -5.80 7.97
CA MET A 242 2.02 -6.70 7.67
C MET A 242 2.32 -8.15 8.12
N GLU A 243 3.59 -8.57 8.13
CA GLU A 243 3.96 -9.86 8.73
C GLU A 243 3.64 -9.87 10.23
N SER A 244 3.97 -8.79 10.96
CA SER A 244 3.63 -8.68 12.38
C SER A 244 2.11 -8.72 12.62
N ALA A 245 1.34 -8.03 11.78
CA ALA A 245 -0.14 -7.99 11.90
C ALA A 245 -0.81 -9.34 11.59
N LEU A 246 -0.22 -10.15 10.71
CA LEU A 246 -0.80 -11.40 10.21
C LEU A 246 -0.25 -12.65 10.90
N TYR A 247 1.03 -12.69 11.27
CA TYR A 247 1.69 -13.88 11.79
C TYR A 247 1.99 -13.82 13.28
N GLU A 248 2.39 -12.67 13.82
CA GLU A 248 2.71 -12.50 15.24
C GLU A 248 1.45 -12.32 16.11
N ARG A 249 0.47 -13.22 15.92
CA ARG A 249 -0.91 -13.10 16.44
C ARG A 249 -1.02 -13.22 17.97
N GLY A 250 -2.03 -12.53 18.52
CA GLY A 250 -2.29 -12.40 19.96
C GLY A 250 -1.20 -11.65 20.72
N THR A 251 -0.43 -10.85 19.99
CA THR A 251 0.35 -9.74 20.54
C THR A 251 -0.52 -8.48 20.58
N PHE A 252 0.06 -7.30 20.37
CA PHE A 252 -0.68 -6.04 20.38
C PHE A 252 -1.50 -5.81 19.10
N ASP A 253 -1.11 -6.45 17.99
CA ASP A 253 -1.66 -6.31 16.65
C ASP A 253 -2.10 -7.68 16.09
N ASP A 254 -3.35 -7.82 15.65
CA ASP A 254 -3.93 -9.09 15.19
C ASP A 254 -5.05 -8.87 14.15
N PHE A 255 -4.71 -9.10 12.88
CA PHE A 255 -5.63 -9.03 11.73
C PHE A 255 -6.08 -10.41 11.32
N GLN A 256 -7.34 -10.77 11.57
CA GLN A 256 -7.84 -12.11 11.26
C GLN A 256 -8.65 -12.12 9.97
N PRO A 257 -8.33 -12.97 8.99
CA PRO A 257 -8.97 -12.93 7.67
C PRO A 257 -10.45 -13.29 7.76
N LEU A 258 -11.28 -12.87 6.81
CA LEU A 258 -12.61 -13.48 6.69
C LEU A 258 -12.51 -15.01 6.54
N PRO A 259 -13.51 -15.79 7.02
CA PRO A 259 -13.53 -17.24 6.83
C PRO A 259 -13.41 -17.68 5.36
N SER A 260 -13.86 -16.83 4.42
CA SER A 260 -13.75 -17.07 2.98
C SER A 260 -12.31 -16.96 2.45
N LEU A 261 -11.42 -16.35 3.22
CA LEU A 261 -10.03 -16.03 2.90
C LEU A 261 -9.02 -16.74 3.82
N ASP A 262 -9.48 -17.51 4.82
CA ASP A 262 -8.63 -18.18 5.83
C ASP A 262 -7.51 -19.02 5.20
N PHE A 263 -7.78 -19.73 4.12
CA PHE A 263 -6.78 -20.55 3.41
C PHE A 263 -5.60 -19.77 2.80
N LEU A 264 -5.68 -18.44 2.72
CA LEU A 264 -4.63 -17.56 2.22
C LEU A 264 -3.79 -16.95 3.33
N ASP A 265 -4.12 -17.23 4.58
CA ASP A 265 -3.61 -16.55 5.74
C ASP A 265 -2.80 -17.48 6.65
N PRO A 266 -1.68 -16.98 7.21
CA PRO A 266 -1.03 -15.69 6.91
C PRO A 266 -0.20 -15.72 5.63
N LYS A 267 -0.48 -14.77 4.74
CA LYS A 267 0.29 -14.59 3.50
C LYS A 267 1.74 -14.23 3.78
N TYR A 268 1.94 -13.32 4.72
CA TYR A 268 3.25 -12.96 5.25
C TYR A 268 3.44 -13.63 6.62
N SER A 269 4.21 -14.71 6.64
CA SER A 269 4.67 -15.42 7.85
C SER A 269 6.17 -15.29 8.04
N PHE A 270 6.69 -15.59 9.23
CA PHE A 270 8.12 -15.54 9.50
C PHE A 270 8.94 -16.30 8.45
N PHE A 271 9.97 -15.65 7.91
CA PHE A 271 10.86 -16.24 6.91
C PHE A 271 12.20 -16.62 7.53
N THR A 272 13.00 -15.64 7.95
CA THR A 272 14.24 -15.87 8.71
C THR A 272 14.50 -14.72 9.67
N ALA A 273 15.40 -14.90 10.64
CA ALA A 273 15.78 -13.83 11.58
C ALA A 273 16.56 -12.65 10.94
N LYS A 274 16.73 -12.63 9.62
CA LYS A 274 17.48 -11.60 8.87
C LYS A 274 16.71 -11.01 7.70
N VAL A 275 15.67 -11.70 7.26
CA VAL A 275 14.96 -11.39 6.02
C VAL A 275 13.51 -11.66 6.31
N ASP A 276 12.71 -10.63 6.09
CA ASP A 276 11.26 -10.70 6.17
C ASP A 276 10.65 -11.05 4.81
N PRO A 277 9.40 -11.53 4.78
CA PRO A 277 8.67 -11.74 3.55
C PRO A 277 8.60 -10.47 2.71
N SER A 278 8.95 -10.58 1.44
CA SER A 278 8.80 -9.49 0.48
C SER A 278 7.33 -9.28 0.10
N ILE A 279 6.96 -8.03 -0.18
CA ILE A 279 5.63 -7.68 -0.68
C ILE A 279 5.68 -7.54 -2.19
N ASN A 280 4.89 -8.34 -2.90
CA ASN A 280 4.83 -8.31 -4.37
C ASN A 280 3.80 -7.28 -4.82
N TYR A 281 4.23 -6.06 -5.17
CA TYR A 281 3.30 -4.95 -5.47
C TYR A 281 2.90 -4.85 -6.96
N LEU A 282 3.61 -5.53 -7.86
CA LEU A 282 3.22 -5.78 -9.25
C LEU A 282 3.60 -7.22 -9.63
N LYS A 283 2.62 -7.98 -10.15
CA LYS A 283 2.78 -9.38 -10.50
C LYS A 283 1.93 -9.76 -11.70
N ALA A 284 2.42 -10.69 -12.52
CA ALA A 284 1.82 -11.05 -13.81
C ALA A 284 0.33 -11.44 -13.72
N GLU A 285 -0.12 -11.97 -12.59
CA GLU A 285 -1.52 -12.32 -12.30
C GLU A 285 -2.50 -11.17 -12.56
N GLU A 286 -2.08 -9.92 -12.28
CA GLU A 286 -2.94 -8.77 -12.53
C GLU A 286 -3.22 -8.56 -14.02
N ALA A 287 -2.23 -8.80 -14.89
CA ALA A 287 -2.42 -8.67 -16.34
C ALA A 287 -3.49 -9.66 -16.82
N TYR A 288 -3.48 -10.90 -16.33
CA TYR A 288 -4.53 -11.88 -16.65
C TYR A 288 -5.91 -11.46 -16.14
N LEU A 289 -6.00 -10.89 -14.94
CA LEU A 289 -7.27 -10.40 -14.38
C LEU A 289 -7.83 -9.19 -15.16
N ILE A 290 -6.96 -8.24 -15.56
CA ILE A 290 -7.35 -7.11 -16.43
C ILE A 290 -7.89 -7.64 -17.76
N LEU A 291 -7.22 -8.62 -18.37
CA LEU A 291 -7.67 -9.22 -19.63
C LEU A 291 -8.98 -10.01 -19.46
N ALA A 292 -9.13 -10.74 -18.35
CA ALA A 292 -10.34 -11.49 -18.05
C ALA A 292 -11.56 -10.58 -17.89
N GLU A 293 -11.44 -9.46 -17.15
CA GLU A 293 -12.52 -8.48 -17.02
C GLU A 293 -12.82 -7.82 -18.38
N ALA A 294 -11.80 -7.41 -19.13
CA ALA A 294 -12.00 -6.78 -20.43
C ALA A 294 -12.76 -7.68 -21.42
N ASN A 295 -12.37 -8.96 -21.47
CA ASN A 295 -13.03 -9.96 -22.32
C ASN A 295 -14.44 -10.29 -21.82
N TRP A 296 -14.67 -10.33 -20.50
CA TRP A 296 -16.02 -10.47 -19.93
C TRP A 296 -16.91 -9.29 -20.34
N ALA A 297 -16.41 -8.06 -20.25
CA ALA A 297 -17.14 -6.85 -20.64
C ALA A 297 -17.48 -6.82 -22.14
N ASP A 298 -16.61 -7.38 -23.00
CA ASP A 298 -16.88 -7.55 -24.43
C ASP A 298 -17.81 -8.75 -24.76
N GLY A 299 -18.19 -9.54 -23.75
CA GLY A 299 -18.96 -10.78 -23.93
C GLY A 299 -18.16 -11.94 -24.52
N ASP A 300 -16.84 -11.80 -24.67
CA ASP A 300 -15.94 -12.87 -25.10
C ASP A 300 -15.55 -13.77 -23.93
N ILE A 301 -16.52 -14.58 -23.51
CA ILE A 301 -16.35 -15.52 -22.41
C ILE A 301 -15.35 -16.62 -22.72
N THR A 302 -15.09 -16.92 -23.99
CA THR A 302 -14.07 -17.92 -24.33
C THR A 302 -12.69 -17.36 -24.00
N ALA A 303 -12.40 -16.12 -24.39
CA ALA A 303 -11.15 -15.46 -24.06
C ALA A 303 -11.02 -15.21 -22.54
N ALA A 304 -12.08 -14.75 -21.87
CA ALA A 304 -12.05 -14.55 -20.42
C ALA A 304 -11.72 -15.85 -19.66
N LYS A 305 -12.32 -16.98 -20.04
CA LYS A 305 -12.02 -18.30 -19.47
C LYS A 305 -10.57 -18.73 -19.72
N GLN A 306 -10.04 -18.43 -20.91
CA GLN A 306 -8.64 -18.72 -21.20
C GLN A 306 -7.71 -17.90 -20.30
N ASN A 307 -7.96 -16.60 -20.12
CA ASN A 307 -7.17 -15.77 -19.21
C ASN A 307 -7.20 -16.28 -17.76
N LEU A 308 -8.36 -16.70 -17.25
CA LEU A 308 -8.46 -17.31 -15.92
C LEU A 308 -7.78 -18.69 -15.84
N THR A 309 -7.74 -19.45 -16.93
CA THR A 309 -7.03 -20.73 -16.99
C THR A 309 -5.52 -20.51 -16.93
N ASP A 310 -5.02 -19.52 -17.67
CA ASP A 310 -3.61 -19.13 -17.66
C ASP A 310 -3.21 -18.56 -16.29
N LEU A 311 -4.09 -17.77 -15.66
CA LEU A 311 -3.95 -17.33 -14.28
C LEU A 311 -3.80 -18.51 -13.29
N LEU A 312 -4.63 -19.55 -13.41
CA LEU A 312 -4.47 -20.72 -12.54
C LEU A 312 -3.14 -21.44 -12.77
N ALA A 313 -2.64 -21.46 -14.01
CA ALA A 313 -1.37 -22.10 -14.32
C ALA A 313 -0.20 -21.39 -13.63
N ILE A 314 -0.17 -20.04 -13.64
CA ILE A 314 0.86 -19.27 -12.92
C ILE A 314 0.68 -19.34 -11.40
N VAL A 315 -0.54 -19.27 -10.87
CA VAL A 315 -0.77 -19.39 -9.42
C VAL A 315 -0.24 -20.73 -8.89
N ALA A 316 -0.35 -21.80 -9.67
CA ALA A 316 0.17 -23.12 -9.31
C ALA A 316 1.71 -23.21 -9.27
N THR A 317 2.45 -22.23 -9.82
CA THR A 317 3.92 -22.18 -9.74
C THR A 317 4.42 -21.33 -8.57
N ARG A 318 3.54 -20.54 -7.94
CA ARG A 318 3.90 -19.60 -6.88
C ARG A 318 4.30 -20.32 -5.59
N GLU A 319 5.11 -19.63 -4.79
CA GLU A 319 5.58 -20.16 -3.51
C GLU A 319 4.41 -20.43 -2.54
N VAL A 320 4.44 -21.61 -1.92
CA VAL A 320 3.59 -22.02 -0.82
C VAL A 320 4.48 -22.38 0.36
N ARG A 321 4.24 -21.75 1.51
CA ARG A 321 5.03 -21.94 2.73
C ARG A 321 4.29 -22.83 3.71
N SER A 322 5.03 -23.74 4.32
CA SER A 322 4.52 -24.63 5.36
C SER A 322 4.76 -24.02 6.73
N VAL A 323 3.69 -23.57 7.37
CA VAL A 323 3.70 -22.80 8.62
C VAL A 323 3.10 -23.64 9.75
N ASP A 324 3.70 -23.61 10.93
CA ASP A 324 3.11 -24.24 12.13
C ASP A 324 2.37 -23.19 12.94
N GLU A 325 1.04 -23.29 12.94
CA GLU A 325 0.14 -22.40 13.66
C GLU A 325 -0.66 -23.16 14.73
N SER A 326 -0.21 -24.35 15.14
CA SER A 326 -0.91 -25.16 16.14
C SER A 326 -0.95 -24.54 17.53
N GLY A 327 -0.06 -23.58 17.81
CA GLY A 327 -0.08 -22.76 19.02
C GLY A 327 -0.89 -21.46 18.88
N GLU A 328 -1.37 -21.16 17.67
CA GLU A 328 -2.10 -19.95 17.34
C GLU A 328 -3.59 -20.24 17.42
N THR A 329 -4.25 -19.52 18.31
CA THR A 329 -5.68 -19.66 18.54
C THR A 329 -6.34 -18.36 18.12
N ARG A 330 -7.08 -18.39 17.01
CA ARG A 330 -7.93 -17.31 16.50
C ARG A 330 -8.95 -16.85 17.55
N GLY A 331 -8.48 -16.06 18.52
CA GLY A 331 -9.22 -15.66 19.74
C GLY A 331 -8.99 -16.48 21.02
N ASN A 332 -8.29 -17.62 21.04
CA ASN A 332 -8.25 -18.51 22.23
C ASN A 332 -6.92 -18.53 23.04
N GLN A 333 -6.24 -17.38 23.12
CA GLN A 333 -5.10 -17.22 24.03
C GLN A 333 -5.61 -16.91 25.44
N SER A 334 -4.80 -17.15 26.48
CA SER A 334 -5.18 -16.78 27.86
C SER A 334 -5.42 -15.27 28.07
N ASN A 335 -5.02 -14.45 27.10
CA ASN A 335 -5.21 -13.00 27.05
C ASN A 335 -6.12 -12.54 25.89
N ALA A 336 -6.50 -13.44 24.97
CA ALA A 336 -7.48 -13.15 23.94
C ALA A 336 -8.88 -13.51 24.45
N VAL A 337 -9.90 -12.83 23.97
CA VAL A 337 -11.29 -13.13 24.33
C VAL A 337 -11.63 -14.49 23.71
N ASP A 338 -11.89 -15.53 24.53
CA ASP A 338 -12.34 -16.85 24.06
C ASP A 338 -13.50 -16.70 23.07
N ASP A 339 -13.16 -16.66 21.79
CA ASP A 339 -14.08 -16.29 20.73
C ASP A 339 -14.49 -17.52 19.94
N THR A 340 -15.52 -18.17 20.45
CA THR A 340 -16.19 -19.28 19.74
C THR A 340 -16.91 -18.85 18.46
N SER A 341 -16.90 -17.56 18.09
CA SER A 341 -17.52 -17.05 16.87
C SER A 341 -16.69 -17.33 15.62
N ARG A 342 -15.42 -17.76 15.76
CA ARG A 342 -14.53 -17.97 14.61
C ARG A 342 -14.30 -19.46 14.29
N PRO A 343 -14.56 -19.90 13.05
CA PRO A 343 -14.31 -21.28 12.64
C PRO A 343 -12.81 -21.56 12.48
N ASN A 344 -12.38 -22.78 12.85
CA ASN A 344 -10.98 -23.23 12.75
C ASN A 344 -10.84 -24.68 12.26
N SER A 345 -11.85 -25.20 11.57
CA SER A 345 -11.91 -26.58 11.08
C SER A 345 -12.18 -26.62 9.59
N SER A 346 -11.45 -27.47 8.87
CA SER A 346 -11.66 -27.71 7.45
C SER A 346 -13.01 -28.38 7.13
N ALA A 347 -13.76 -28.82 8.14
CA ALA A 347 -15.13 -29.31 7.99
C ALA A 347 -16.15 -28.19 7.74
N VAL A 348 -15.78 -26.94 8.00
CA VAL A 348 -16.67 -25.80 7.87
C VAL A 348 -16.88 -25.43 6.41
N THR A 349 -18.14 -25.18 6.03
CA THR A 349 -18.48 -24.56 4.76
C THR A 349 -18.69 -23.06 4.96
N VAL A 350 -18.08 -22.24 4.12
CA VAL A 350 -18.20 -20.78 4.15
C VAL A 350 -19.01 -20.31 2.96
N ASN A 351 -20.12 -19.61 3.17
CA ASN A 351 -21.05 -19.21 2.11
C ASN A 351 -21.44 -20.40 1.21
N GLY A 352 -21.57 -21.59 1.79
CA GLY A 352 -21.86 -22.85 1.08
C GLY A 352 -20.67 -23.50 0.35
N ARG A 353 -19.45 -22.97 0.47
CA ARG A 353 -18.23 -23.47 -0.18
C ARG A 353 -17.33 -24.18 0.84
N SER A 354 -16.82 -25.35 0.49
CA SER A 354 -15.91 -26.14 1.33
C SER A 354 -14.44 -25.81 1.05
N GLY A 355 -13.56 -26.07 2.02
CA GLY A 355 -12.10 -26.00 1.82
C GLY A 355 -11.50 -24.60 1.87
N LEU A 356 -12.26 -23.61 2.35
CA LEU A 356 -11.78 -22.23 2.53
C LEU A 356 -11.14 -22.00 3.90
N ILE A 357 -11.27 -22.96 4.82
CA ILE A 357 -10.71 -22.91 6.18
C ILE A 357 -9.73 -24.05 6.36
N LEU A 358 -8.54 -23.76 6.88
CA LEU A 358 -7.52 -24.75 7.19
C LEU A 358 -7.71 -25.31 8.61
N ASP A 359 -7.43 -26.61 8.78
CA ASP A 359 -7.39 -27.25 10.11
C ASP A 359 -6.02 -27.03 10.75
N ARG A 360 -5.89 -25.94 11.52
CA ARG A 360 -4.63 -25.53 12.16
C ARG A 360 -4.33 -26.32 13.43
N ALA A 361 -5.32 -26.98 14.02
CA ALA A 361 -5.12 -27.88 15.15
C ALA A 361 -4.36 -29.16 14.77
N ALA A 362 -4.30 -29.49 13.48
CA ALA A 362 -3.61 -30.66 12.95
C ALA A 362 -2.08 -30.50 12.84
N GLY A 363 -1.53 -29.30 13.10
CA GLY A 363 -0.10 -29.01 13.00
C GLY A 363 0.21 -28.02 11.88
N LYS A 364 1.19 -28.37 11.03
CA LYS A 364 1.59 -27.51 9.91
C LYS A 364 0.53 -27.45 8.82
N VAL A 365 0.37 -26.26 8.25
CA VAL A 365 -0.52 -25.96 7.12
C VAL A 365 0.27 -25.28 6.00
N ASP A 366 -0.18 -25.47 4.76
CA ASP A 366 0.47 -24.93 3.57
C ASP A 366 -0.30 -23.70 3.09
N ILE A 367 0.37 -22.54 3.08
CA ILE A 367 -0.23 -21.23 2.80
C ILE A 367 0.50 -20.54 1.65
N PRO A 368 -0.20 -20.02 0.63
CA PRO A 368 0.41 -19.26 -0.46
C PRO A 368 1.12 -17.99 0.03
N ALA A 369 2.39 -17.81 -0.34
CA ALA A 369 3.20 -16.66 0.05
C ALA A 369 3.19 -15.50 -0.97
N VAL A 370 2.74 -15.77 -2.21
CA VAL A 370 2.69 -14.78 -3.30
C VAL A 370 1.25 -14.59 -3.79
N SER A 371 0.67 -15.63 -4.38
CA SER A 371 -0.71 -15.62 -4.88
C SER A 371 -1.34 -16.97 -4.58
N GLY A 372 -2.58 -16.94 -4.10
CA GLY A 372 -3.43 -18.12 -3.93
C GLY A 372 -4.85 -17.81 -4.37
N THR A 373 -5.62 -18.84 -4.71
CA THR A 373 -7.03 -18.68 -5.05
C THR A 373 -7.80 -19.96 -4.81
N SER A 374 -9.08 -19.80 -4.52
CA SER A 374 -10.08 -20.87 -4.46
C SER A 374 -10.73 -21.14 -5.82
N LEU A 375 -10.35 -20.40 -6.87
CA LEU A 375 -10.82 -20.58 -8.24
C LEU A 375 -10.45 -21.97 -8.76
N THR A 376 -11.42 -22.68 -9.34
CA THR A 376 -11.22 -24.02 -9.90
C THR A 376 -11.47 -24.05 -11.40
N SER A 377 -10.93 -25.06 -12.10
CA SER A 377 -11.24 -25.29 -13.52
C SER A 377 -12.73 -25.53 -13.76
N SER A 378 -13.47 -26.05 -12.78
CA SER A 378 -14.93 -26.18 -12.85
C SER A 378 -15.63 -24.83 -12.83
N ASP A 379 -15.20 -23.90 -11.98
CA ASP A 379 -15.76 -22.55 -11.91
C ASP A 379 -15.52 -21.82 -13.24
N ILE A 380 -14.29 -21.90 -13.77
CA ILE A 380 -13.94 -21.35 -15.08
C ILE A 380 -14.82 -21.96 -16.18
N SER A 381 -14.99 -23.28 -16.19
CA SER A 381 -15.82 -23.94 -17.20
C SER A 381 -17.29 -23.49 -17.13
N ALA A 382 -17.81 -23.26 -15.93
CA ALA A 382 -19.19 -22.84 -15.69
C ALA A 382 -19.46 -21.34 -15.95
N MET A 383 -18.43 -20.49 -15.86
CA MET A 383 -18.52 -19.03 -16.00
C MET A 383 -19.30 -18.58 -17.25
N GLN A 384 -20.12 -17.54 -17.12
CA GLN A 384 -20.91 -16.93 -18.18
C GLN A 384 -20.69 -15.40 -18.22
N ALA A 385 -21.25 -14.73 -19.24
CA ALA A 385 -21.28 -13.26 -19.37
C ALA A 385 -22.42 -12.66 -18.54
N ASP A 386 -22.40 -12.93 -17.24
CA ASP A 386 -23.39 -12.45 -16.29
C ASP A 386 -22.73 -11.99 -14.99
N ASP A 387 -23.55 -11.51 -14.05
CA ASP A 387 -23.11 -11.01 -12.74
C ASP A 387 -22.32 -12.05 -11.96
N ALA A 388 -22.68 -13.33 -12.08
CA ALA A 388 -21.95 -14.42 -11.44
C ALA A 388 -20.55 -14.60 -12.05
N GLY A 389 -20.41 -14.40 -13.36
CA GLY A 389 -19.11 -14.36 -14.03
C GLY A 389 -18.23 -13.19 -13.58
N LEU A 390 -18.81 -12.01 -13.38
CA LEU A 390 -18.06 -10.85 -12.86
C LEU A 390 -17.67 -11.04 -11.38
N ALA A 391 -18.60 -11.56 -10.56
CA ALA A 391 -18.33 -11.90 -9.16
C ALA A 391 -17.20 -12.93 -9.03
N LEU A 392 -17.11 -13.89 -9.95
CA LEU A 392 -15.99 -14.84 -10.02
C LEU A 392 -14.65 -14.12 -10.24
N ILE A 393 -14.59 -13.14 -11.15
CA ILE A 393 -13.37 -12.35 -11.41
C ILE A 393 -12.99 -11.53 -10.17
N TYR A 394 -13.93 -10.80 -9.57
CA TYR A 394 -13.65 -9.93 -8.42
C TYR A 394 -13.29 -10.69 -7.14
N ARG A 395 -13.91 -11.85 -6.90
CA ARG A 395 -13.48 -12.75 -5.82
C ARG A 395 -12.07 -13.28 -6.06
N THR A 396 -11.77 -13.70 -7.29
CA THR A 396 -10.41 -14.14 -7.64
C THR A 396 -9.41 -12.99 -7.46
N ARG A 397 -9.78 -11.77 -7.84
CA ARG A 397 -8.96 -10.57 -7.65
C ARG A 397 -8.68 -10.30 -6.16
N GLN A 398 -9.70 -10.36 -5.31
CA GLN A 398 -9.56 -10.24 -3.85
C GLN A 398 -8.59 -11.30 -3.29
N GLU A 399 -8.77 -12.57 -3.65
CA GLU A 399 -7.92 -13.66 -3.18
C GLU A 399 -6.46 -13.51 -3.63
N ILE A 400 -6.23 -13.14 -4.89
CA ILE A 400 -4.89 -12.94 -5.44
C ILE A 400 -4.19 -11.78 -4.72
N PHE A 401 -4.88 -10.67 -4.46
CA PHE A 401 -4.31 -9.44 -3.89
C PHE A 401 -4.57 -9.25 -2.39
N ILE A 402 -4.96 -10.29 -1.65
CA ILE A 402 -5.12 -10.19 -0.19
C ILE A 402 -3.82 -9.67 0.46
N ALA A 403 -3.93 -8.76 1.43
CA ALA A 403 -2.78 -8.10 2.07
C ALA A 403 -1.86 -7.31 1.09
N GLU A 404 -2.36 -6.92 -0.07
CA GLU A 404 -1.68 -6.07 -1.06
C GLU A 404 -2.43 -4.75 -1.32
N GLY A 405 -3.46 -4.43 -0.54
CA GLY A 405 -4.12 -3.13 -0.50
C GLY A 405 -4.99 -2.80 -1.72
N ILE A 406 -5.18 -3.75 -2.64
CA ILE A 406 -5.97 -3.57 -3.87
C ILE A 406 -7.47 -3.60 -3.57
N ARG A 407 -7.91 -4.37 -2.56
CA ARG A 407 -9.34 -4.49 -2.24
C ARG A 407 -9.97 -3.16 -1.85
N PHE A 408 -9.25 -2.34 -1.07
CA PHE A 408 -9.63 -0.96 -0.74
C PHE A 408 -9.89 -0.10 -1.98
N VAL A 409 -9.04 -0.24 -3.01
CA VAL A 409 -9.15 0.50 -4.27
C VAL A 409 -10.29 -0.06 -5.13
N ASP A 410 -10.48 -1.37 -5.17
CA ASP A 410 -11.58 -2.02 -5.89
C ASP A 410 -12.96 -1.70 -5.26
N MET A 411 -12.99 -1.38 -3.97
CA MET A 411 -14.18 -0.86 -3.28
C MET A 411 -14.45 0.63 -3.58
N GLY A 412 -13.55 1.32 -4.30
CA GLY A 412 -13.70 2.72 -4.70
C GLY A 412 -13.47 3.73 -3.58
N ILE A 413 -12.84 3.33 -2.47
CA ILE A 413 -12.59 4.20 -1.32
C ILE A 413 -11.36 5.09 -1.57
N LYS A 414 -11.41 6.35 -1.12
CA LYS A 414 -10.26 7.26 -1.10
C LYS A 414 -10.08 7.93 0.26
N LEU A 415 -8.83 7.99 0.69
CA LEU A 415 -8.31 8.76 1.81
C LEU A 415 -8.36 10.27 1.54
N VAL A 416 -8.02 11.03 2.59
CA VAL A 416 -8.06 12.50 2.61
C VAL A 416 -6.67 13.11 2.78
N ILE A 417 -6.51 14.34 2.30
CA ILE A 417 -5.35 15.18 2.55
C ILE A 417 -5.22 15.41 4.06
N ASN A 418 -4.03 15.19 4.60
CA ASN A 418 -3.78 15.36 6.03
C ASN A 418 -3.76 16.83 6.47
N GLU A 419 -4.07 17.06 7.75
CA GLU A 419 -4.20 18.39 8.36
C GLU A 419 -2.94 19.25 8.20
N ASN A 420 -1.73 18.68 8.25
CA ASN A 420 -0.51 19.49 8.10
C ASN A 420 -0.40 20.11 6.72
N GLU A 421 -0.75 19.37 5.67
CA GLU A 421 -0.75 19.90 4.30
C GLU A 421 -1.81 21.01 4.16
N ILE A 422 -3.00 20.81 4.72
CA ILE A 422 -4.07 21.84 4.74
C ILE A 422 -3.59 23.13 5.44
N LEU A 423 -2.86 23.01 6.55
CA LEU A 423 -2.38 24.16 7.32
C LEU A 423 -1.21 24.90 6.67
N GLN A 424 -0.44 24.24 5.80
CA GLN A 424 0.80 24.77 5.22
C GLN A 424 0.66 25.20 3.76
N ASN A 425 -0.33 24.67 3.04
CA ASN A 425 -0.52 24.91 1.62
C ASN A 425 -1.71 25.84 1.36
N ASP A 426 -1.41 27.09 0.96
CA ASP A 426 -2.40 28.14 0.69
C ASP A 426 -3.40 27.78 -0.44
N ASN A 427 -3.17 26.69 -1.19
CA ASN A 427 -4.09 26.20 -2.23
C ASN A 427 -5.18 25.26 -1.70
N ILE A 428 -5.18 24.95 -0.40
CA ILE A 428 -6.06 23.94 0.20
C ILE A 428 -6.80 24.55 1.37
N SER A 429 -8.12 24.37 1.39
CA SER A 429 -8.99 24.75 2.50
C SER A 429 -9.81 23.55 2.97
N ASP A 430 -10.24 23.58 4.24
CA ASP A 430 -11.14 22.57 4.79
C ASP A 430 -12.46 22.54 4.02
N GLY A 431 -12.87 21.34 3.57
CA GLY A 431 -14.03 21.12 2.71
C GLY A 431 -13.73 21.14 1.21
N ASP A 432 -12.51 21.45 0.78
CA ASP A 432 -12.10 21.31 -0.61
C ASP A 432 -12.01 19.83 -1.04
N GLY A 433 -12.03 19.60 -2.36
CA GLY A 433 -11.76 18.27 -2.91
C GLY A 433 -10.44 17.70 -2.40
N GLY A 434 -10.44 16.43 -2.01
CA GLY A 434 -9.30 15.80 -1.33
C GLY A 434 -9.31 15.92 0.19
N THR A 435 -10.00 16.90 0.79
CA THR A 435 -10.10 17.00 2.27
C THR A 435 -11.31 16.28 2.85
N VAL A 436 -12.21 15.80 1.98
CA VAL A 436 -13.42 15.03 2.32
C VAL A 436 -13.25 13.60 1.83
N ALA A 437 -13.56 12.64 2.70
CA ALA A 437 -13.45 11.22 2.39
C ALA A 437 -14.37 10.83 1.23
N VAL A 438 -13.89 9.96 0.35
CA VAL A 438 -14.71 9.38 -0.73
C VAL A 438 -14.97 7.92 -0.38
N ILE A 439 -16.21 7.63 0.00
CA ILE A 439 -16.70 6.28 0.26
C ILE A 439 -17.94 6.10 -0.61
N PRO A 440 -17.97 5.12 -1.54
CA PRO A 440 -19.16 4.90 -2.35
C PRO A 440 -20.37 4.62 -1.46
N SER A 441 -21.53 5.19 -1.81
CA SER A 441 -22.70 5.19 -0.91
C SER A 441 -23.21 3.79 -0.54
N PHE A 442 -22.99 2.79 -1.40
CA PHE A 442 -23.35 1.40 -1.14
C PHE A 442 -22.36 0.68 -0.21
N ILE A 443 -21.13 1.17 -0.10
CA ILE A 443 -20.15 0.74 0.92
C ILE A 443 -20.42 1.46 2.23
N ASP A 444 -20.62 2.80 2.20
CA ASP A 444 -20.91 3.59 3.40
C ASP A 444 -22.16 3.09 4.15
N SER A 445 -23.16 2.57 3.42
CA SER A 445 -24.37 2.00 4.02
C SER A 445 -24.16 0.71 4.83
N VAL A 446 -23.01 0.04 4.67
CA VAL A 446 -22.69 -1.24 5.31
C VAL A 446 -21.33 -1.21 6.01
N LYS A 447 -20.70 -0.03 6.18
CA LYS A 447 -19.31 0.09 6.62
C LYS A 447 -19.02 -0.51 8.00
N ASP A 448 -20.03 -0.54 8.87
CA ASP A 448 -19.93 -1.13 10.22
C ASP A 448 -20.08 -2.67 10.20
N GLU A 449 -20.27 -3.28 9.03
CA GLU A 449 -20.54 -4.71 8.83
C GLU A 449 -19.70 -5.33 7.69
N LEU A 450 -18.67 -4.62 7.18
CA LEU A 450 -17.90 -5.06 5.99
C LEU A 450 -17.22 -6.42 6.18
N ASP A 451 -16.76 -6.67 7.40
CA ASP A 451 -16.00 -7.83 7.81
C ASP A 451 -16.77 -8.70 8.83
N ALA A 452 -18.07 -8.42 9.01
CA ALA A 452 -18.95 -9.12 9.94
C ALA A 452 -19.24 -10.56 9.48
N ILE A 453 -19.21 -11.50 10.44
CA ILE A 453 -19.42 -12.92 10.18
C ILE A 453 -20.38 -13.56 11.18
N THR A 454 -21.09 -14.58 10.69
CA THR A 454 -21.91 -15.46 11.51
C THR A 454 -21.37 -16.89 11.42
N PHE A 455 -21.02 -17.51 12.55
CA PHE A 455 -20.62 -18.93 12.62
C PHE A 455 -21.64 -19.79 13.37
N ASP A 456 -22.24 -20.74 12.65
CA ASP A 456 -23.07 -21.81 13.20
C ASP A 456 -22.24 -23.08 13.42
N SER A 457 -21.68 -23.18 14.63
CA SER A 457 -20.87 -24.33 15.04
C SER A 457 -21.63 -25.65 15.10
N ALA A 458 -22.96 -25.64 15.23
CA ALA A 458 -23.76 -26.85 15.24
C ALA A 458 -23.87 -27.48 13.85
N ASN A 459 -23.82 -26.66 12.80
CA ASN A 459 -23.92 -27.08 11.40
C ASN A 459 -22.59 -27.00 10.64
N ASN A 460 -21.50 -26.56 11.28
CA ASN A 460 -20.21 -26.27 10.63
C ASN A 460 -20.39 -25.33 9.41
N ALA A 461 -21.12 -24.24 9.61
CA ALA A 461 -21.40 -23.27 8.55
C ALA A 461 -21.01 -21.87 9.01
N ALA A 462 -20.21 -21.17 8.21
CA ALA A 462 -19.92 -19.76 8.40
C ALA A 462 -20.47 -18.95 7.22
N THR A 463 -20.92 -17.74 7.51
CA THR A 463 -21.47 -16.81 6.52
C THR A 463 -20.83 -15.45 6.71
N THR A 464 -20.48 -14.78 5.62
CA THR A 464 -20.16 -13.34 5.63
C THR A 464 -21.47 -12.57 5.58
N ASP A 465 -21.68 -11.64 6.50
CA ASP A 465 -22.96 -10.93 6.61
C ASP A 465 -23.16 -9.97 5.42
N GLN A 466 -22.08 -9.34 4.95
CA GLN A 466 -22.05 -8.50 3.76
C GLN A 466 -21.04 -9.04 2.73
N ASP A 467 -21.51 -9.58 1.60
CA ASP A 467 -20.62 -9.92 0.49
C ASP A 467 -20.30 -8.66 -0.33
N VAL A 468 -19.15 -8.04 -0.03
CA VAL A 468 -18.70 -6.82 -0.72
C VAL A 468 -18.45 -7.06 -2.21
N THR A 469 -18.11 -8.29 -2.64
CA THR A 469 -17.99 -8.61 -4.07
C THR A 469 -19.35 -8.54 -4.75
N ASP A 470 -20.40 -9.08 -4.13
CA ASP A 470 -21.76 -8.93 -4.63
C ASP A 470 -22.20 -7.47 -4.65
N LEU A 471 -21.85 -6.66 -3.64
CA LEU A 471 -22.14 -5.22 -3.61
C LEU A 471 -21.46 -4.47 -4.77
N ILE A 472 -20.19 -4.77 -5.05
CA ILE A 472 -19.45 -4.21 -6.19
C ILE A 472 -20.16 -4.55 -7.51
N VAL A 473 -20.52 -5.82 -7.71
CA VAL A 473 -21.18 -6.29 -8.94
C VAL A 473 -22.57 -5.68 -9.11
N GLN A 474 -23.36 -5.58 -8.04
CA GLN A 474 -24.68 -4.93 -8.07
C GLN A 474 -24.57 -3.43 -8.44
N ASN A 475 -23.44 -2.80 -8.14
CA ASN A 475 -23.17 -1.38 -8.40
C ASN A 475 -22.19 -1.15 -9.57
N LYS A 476 -21.92 -2.15 -10.42
CA LYS A 476 -20.97 -2.10 -11.54
C LYS A 476 -21.19 -0.98 -12.59
N THR A 477 -22.34 -0.31 -12.55
CA THR A 477 -22.61 0.86 -13.41
C THR A 477 -22.08 2.17 -12.82
N SER A 478 -21.77 2.20 -11.52
CA SER A 478 -21.11 3.31 -10.84
C SER A 478 -19.73 3.57 -11.44
N ASP A 479 -19.29 4.83 -11.45
CA ASP A 479 -17.92 5.17 -11.89
C ASP A 479 -16.87 4.88 -10.80
N ALA A 480 -17.30 4.49 -9.59
CA ALA A 480 -16.41 4.22 -8.47
C ALA A 480 -15.83 2.80 -8.46
N VAL A 481 -16.44 1.85 -9.18
CA VAL A 481 -16.08 0.42 -9.17
C VAL A 481 -16.26 -0.17 -10.58
N VAL A 482 -15.66 -1.32 -10.85
CA VAL A 482 -15.75 -2.03 -12.14
C VAL A 482 -15.39 -1.13 -13.32
N PRO A 483 -14.09 -0.86 -13.55
CA PRO A 483 -13.67 0.11 -14.54
C PRO A 483 -14.04 -0.24 -15.99
N PHE A 484 -14.20 -1.53 -16.31
CA PHE A 484 -14.64 -1.95 -17.64
C PHE A 484 -16.13 -2.28 -17.65
N LYS A 485 -16.87 -1.51 -18.44
CA LYS A 485 -18.34 -1.62 -18.59
C LYS A 485 -18.76 -2.41 -19.81
#